data_AF-B2VBH0-F1
#
_entry.id   AF-B2VBH0-F1
#
_cell.length_a   1.000
_cell.length_b   1.000
_cell.length_c   1.000
_cell.angle_alpha   90.00
_cell.angle_beta   90.00
_cell.angle_gamma   90.00
#
_symmetry.space_group_name_H-M   'P 1'
#
loop_
_entity.id
_entity.type
_entity.pdbx_description
1 polymer ?
#
loop_
_entity_poly.entity_id
_entity_poly.type
_entity_poly.pdbx_seq_one_letter_code
_entity_poly.pdbx_strand_id
1 'polypeptide(L)'
;MTTYRVRVGFHNPSALTFKQLNEIFEPQHFCRTDPCGGKFRYFMEYHYETEAKDLCSVCSLAYSQACKVKKCPLVLVEIMNETENH
;
A
#
# COMPACT_ATOMS: atom_id res chain seq x y z
N MET A 1 -13.66 -8.91 -9.96
CA MET A 1 -12.50 -8.66 -9.10
C MET A 1 -11.49 -7.73 -9.76
N THR A 2 -11.13 -6.62 -9.11
CA THR A 2 -10.08 -5.68 -9.57
C THR A 2 -8.93 -5.69 -8.58
N THR A 3 -7.71 -5.84 -9.11
CA THR A 3 -6.48 -5.83 -8.31
C THR A 3 -5.80 -4.48 -8.44
N TYR A 4 -5.40 -3.94 -7.31
CA TYR A 4 -4.72 -2.65 -7.21
C TYR A 4 -3.32 -2.85 -6.65
N ARG A 5 -2.34 -2.15 -7.24
CA ARG A 5 -1.02 -1.95 -6.65
C ARG A 5 -1.05 -0.68 -5.81
N VAL A 6 -0.71 -0.80 -4.54
CA VAL A 6 -0.78 0.28 -3.56
C VAL A 6 0.61 0.50 -2.99
N ARG A 7 1.20 1.66 -3.30
CA ARG A 7 2.51 2.08 -2.79
C ARG A 7 2.32 3.16 -1.73
N VAL A 8 2.87 2.94 -0.53
CA VAL A 8 2.76 3.84 0.62
C VAL A 8 4.14 4.24 1.09
N GLY A 9 4.45 5.53 0.99
CA GLY A 9 5.68 6.13 1.47
C GLY A 9 5.46 7.11 2.61
N PHE A 10 6.50 7.34 3.39
CA PHE A 10 6.52 8.36 4.44
C PHE A 10 7.78 9.19 4.32
N HIS A 11 7.72 10.44 4.80
CA HIS A 11 8.92 11.23 4.99
C HIS A 11 9.77 10.67 6.14
N ASN A 12 11.07 10.44 5.90
CA ASN A 12 12.01 9.83 6.85
C ASN A 12 11.43 8.59 7.57
N PRO A 13 11.14 7.51 6.84
CA PRO A 13 10.58 6.31 7.44
C PRO A 13 11.66 5.54 8.21
N SER A 14 11.25 4.87 9.29
CA SER A 14 12.08 3.86 9.96
C SER A 14 11.54 2.46 9.66
N ALA A 15 12.32 1.43 10.01
CA ALA A 15 11.83 0.05 9.95
C ALA A 15 10.55 -0.15 10.79
N LEU A 16 10.43 0.56 11.92
CA LEU A 16 9.24 0.51 12.76
C LEU A 16 8.01 1.12 12.07
N THR A 17 8.18 2.19 11.30
CA THR A 17 7.10 2.82 10.53
C THR A 17 6.44 1.80 9.60
N PHE A 18 7.23 1.05 8.84
CA PHE A 18 6.69 0.06 7.91
C PHE A 18 6.15 -1.19 8.61
N LYS A 19 6.72 -1.56 9.77
CA LYS A 19 6.14 -2.62 10.60
C LYS A 19 4.73 -2.26 11.07
N GLN A 20 4.55 -1.06 11.62
CA GLN A 20 3.25 -0.56 12.06
C GLN A 20 2.26 -0.44 10.90
N LEU A 21 2.74 -0.02 9.71
CA LEU A 21 1.90 0.02 8.52
C LEU A 21 1.37 -1.37 8.17
N ASN A 22 2.22 -2.40 8.17
CA ASN A 22 1.80 -3.77 7.91
C ASN A 22 0.71 -4.23 8.89
N GLU A 23 0.88 -3.97 10.18
CA GLU A 23 -0.09 -4.33 11.24
C GLU A 23 -1.46 -3.67 11.02
N ILE A 24 -1.50 -2.44 10.48
CA ILE A 24 -2.75 -1.74 10.17
C ILE A 24 -3.37 -2.23 8.84
N PHE A 25 -2.53 -2.60 7.87
CA PHE A 25 -2.94 -2.97 6.52
C PHE A 25 -3.43 -4.42 6.42
N GLU A 26 -2.89 -5.32 7.23
CA GLU A 26 -3.26 -6.75 7.25
C GLU A 26 -4.77 -6.96 7.52
N PRO A 27 -5.41 -6.36 8.55
CA PRO A 27 -6.85 -6.52 8.79
C PRO A 27 -7.73 -5.93 7.68
N GLN A 28 -7.17 -5.08 6.82
CA GLN A 28 -7.84 -4.49 5.69
C GLN A 28 -7.60 -5.28 4.40
N HIS A 29 -6.92 -6.44 4.46
CA HIS A 29 -6.58 -7.30 3.32
C HIS A 29 -5.65 -6.65 2.28
N PHE A 30 -4.79 -5.73 2.70
CA PHE A 30 -3.67 -5.30 1.86
C PHE A 30 -2.50 -6.29 2.03
N CYS A 31 -2.23 -7.07 0.99
CA CYS A 31 -1.22 -8.11 0.99
C CYS A 31 0.12 -7.55 0.51
N ARG A 32 1.19 -7.66 1.30
CA ARG A 32 2.50 -7.14 0.91
C ARG A 32 3.05 -7.90 -0.30
N THR A 33 3.55 -7.18 -1.32
CA THR A 33 4.05 -7.79 -2.57
C THR A 33 5.44 -8.39 -2.43
N ASP A 34 6.28 -7.79 -1.58
CA ASP A 34 7.69 -8.15 -1.42
C ASP A 34 7.98 -8.49 0.06
N PRO A 35 8.12 -9.78 0.42
CA PRO A 35 8.30 -10.16 1.81
C PRO A 35 9.70 -9.85 2.37
N CYS A 36 10.74 -9.85 1.55
CA CYS A 36 12.13 -9.68 1.98
C CYS A 36 13.00 -9.21 0.81
N GLY A 37 13.48 -7.96 0.84
CA GLY A 37 14.23 -7.41 -0.30
C GLY A 37 15.09 -6.18 0.00
N GLY A 38 15.86 -6.22 1.10
CA GLY A 38 17.23 -5.69 1.23
C GLY A 38 17.62 -4.26 0.81
N LYS A 39 16.70 -3.39 0.38
CA LYS A 39 16.99 -1.98 0.07
C LYS A 39 16.11 -1.10 0.95
N PHE A 40 16.67 -0.06 1.53
CA PHE A 40 15.92 0.96 2.26
C PHE A 40 14.98 1.65 1.26
N ARG A 41 13.76 1.15 1.12
CA ARG A 41 12.75 1.74 0.25
C ARG A 41 12.05 2.84 1.03
N TYR A 42 11.90 4.01 0.42
CA TYR A 42 11.10 5.11 0.98
C TYR A 42 9.60 4.81 0.98
N PHE A 43 9.19 3.67 0.40
CA PHE A 43 7.82 3.20 0.32
C PHE A 43 7.72 1.67 0.48
N MET A 44 6.54 1.21 0.89
CA MET A 44 6.14 -0.19 0.92
C MET A 44 5.05 -0.43 -0.13
N GLU A 45 5.00 -1.62 -0.71
CA GLU A 45 4.05 -1.98 -1.75
C GLU A 45 3.15 -3.13 -1.31
N TYR A 46 1.88 -3.02 -1.68
CA TYR A 46 0.81 -3.97 -1.37
C TYR A 46 -0.04 -4.23 -2.61
N HIS A 47 -0.54 -5.46 -2.72
CA HIS A 47 -1.70 -5.77 -3.55
C HIS A 47 -2.96 -5.62 -2.70
N TYR A 48 -3.98 -5.03 -3.31
CA TYR A 48 -5.31 -4.93 -2.74
C TYR A 48 -6.33 -5.39 -3.76
N GLU A 49 -7.17 -6.34 -3.37
CA GLU A 49 -8.12 -6.96 -4.28
C GLU A 49 -9.55 -6.73 -3.78
N THR A 50 -10.42 -6.30 -4.67
CA THR A 50 -11.80 -5.94 -4.31
C THR A 50 -12.71 -5.95 -5.52
N GLU A 51 -14.00 -6.24 -5.30
CA GLU A 51 -15.04 -6.17 -6.34
C GLU A 51 -15.90 -4.91 -6.22
N ALA A 52 -15.87 -4.25 -5.07
CA ALA A 52 -16.83 -3.21 -4.70
C ALA A 52 -16.25 -1.78 -4.73
N LYS A 53 -14.93 -1.63 -4.64
CA LYS A 53 -14.29 -0.32 -4.50
C LYS A 53 -13.64 0.12 -5.80
N ASP A 54 -13.89 1.39 -6.15
CA ASP A 54 -13.21 2.09 -7.23
C ASP A 54 -11.83 2.62 -6.77
N LEU A 55 -11.05 3.12 -7.73
CA LEU A 55 -9.70 3.62 -7.49
C LEU A 55 -9.65 4.69 -6.39
N CYS A 56 -10.60 5.62 -6.39
CA CYS A 56 -10.65 6.70 -5.41
C CYS A 56 -10.94 6.19 -3.99
N SER A 57 -11.83 5.20 -3.86
CA SER A 57 -12.14 4.56 -2.58
C SER A 57 -10.96 3.77 -2.04
N VAL A 58 -10.22 3.06 -2.90
CA VAL A 58 -8.99 2.35 -2.51
C VAL A 58 -7.92 3.34 -2.05
N CYS A 59 -7.72 4.44 -2.80
CA CYS A 59 -6.77 5.50 -2.43
C CYS A 59 -7.12 6.14 -1.08
N SER A 60 -8.38 6.50 -0.87
CA SER A 60 -8.87 7.08 0.38
C SER A 60 -8.70 6.13 1.56
N LEU A 61 -9.00 4.84 1.37
CA LEU A 61 -8.79 3.82 2.38
C LEU A 61 -7.31 3.69 2.74
N ALA A 62 -6.44 3.46 1.77
CA ALA A 62 -5.00 3.32 2.00
C ALA A 62 -4.42 4.56 2.69
N TYR A 63 -4.81 5.76 2.28
CA TYR A 63 -4.40 7.02 2.90
C TYR A 63 -4.86 7.13 4.36
N SER A 64 -6.15 6.90 4.62
CA SER A 64 -6.72 6.99 5.97
C SER A 64 -6.08 6.01 6.95
N GLN A 65 -5.76 4.79 6.50
CA GLN A 65 -5.10 3.78 7.29
C GLN A 65 -3.62 4.13 7.53
N ALA A 66 -2.90 4.57 6.49
CA ALA A 66 -1.50 4.99 6.63
C ALA A 66 -1.33 6.21 7.54
N CYS A 67 -2.33 7.11 7.60
CA CYS A 67 -2.33 8.25 8.52
C CYS A 67 -2.33 7.86 10.00
N LYS A 68 -2.75 6.63 10.34
CA LYS A 68 -2.69 6.10 11.72
C LYS A 68 -1.26 5.79 12.17
N VAL A 69 -0.33 5.59 11.21
CA VAL A 69 1.09 5.40 11.50
C VAL A 69 1.80 6.75 11.62
N LYS A 70 1.64 7.61 10.61
CA LYS A 70 2.30 8.92 10.55
C LYS A 70 1.49 9.87 9.67
N LYS A 71 1.51 11.16 10.02
CA LYS A 71 0.82 12.21 9.25
C LYS A 71 1.40 12.33 7.83
N CYS A 72 0.52 12.66 6.88
CA CYS A 72 0.85 12.95 5.48
C CYS A 72 1.61 11.82 4.76
N PRO A 73 1.08 10.59 4.70
CA PRO A 73 1.65 9.54 3.86
C PRO A 73 1.55 9.93 2.38
N LEU A 74 2.52 9.49 1.59
CA LEU A 74 2.43 9.49 0.14
C LEU A 74 1.80 8.16 -0.28
N VAL A 75 0.63 8.21 -0.91
CA VAL A 75 -0.08 7.01 -1.39
C VAL A 75 -0.25 7.10 -2.90
N LEU A 76 0.15 6.05 -3.59
CA LEU A 76 -0.07 5.85 -5.01
C LEU A 76 -0.81 4.54 -5.22
N VAL A 77 -1.94 4.61 -5.93
CA VAL A 77 -2.76 3.44 -6.27
C VAL A 77 -2.83 3.33 -7.78
N GLU A 78 -2.56 2.14 -8.28
CA GLU A 78 -2.61 1.80 -9.71
C GLU A 78 -3.49 0.57 -9.89
N ILE A 79 -4.29 0.56 -10.96
CA ILE A 79 -5.03 -0.64 -11.35
C ILE A 79 -4.03 -1.58 -12.04
N MET A 80 -3.95 -2.83 -11.56
CA MET A 80 -3.18 -3.85 -12.24
C MET A 80 -4.06 -4.48 -13.30
N ASN A 81 -3.92 -4.03 -14.54
CA ASN A 81 -4.46 -4.75 -15.68
C ASN A 81 -3.55 -5.96 -15.94
N GLU A 82 -4.09 -7.11 -16.35
CA GLU A 82 -3.32 -8.33 -16.68
C GLU A 82 -2.37 -8.18 -17.89
N THR A 83 -2.06 -6.94 -18.31
CA THR A 83 -1.31 -6.62 -19.52
C THR A 83 -0.19 -5.61 -19.23
N GLU A 84 0.78 -6.01 -18.42
CA GLU A 84 2.11 -5.39 -18.44
C GLU A 84 3.18 -6.48 -18.68
N ASN A 85 3.19 -7.01 -19.91
CA ASN A 85 4.38 -7.62 -20.50
C ASN A 85 5.07 -6.54 -21.35
N HIS A 86 6.18 -5.98 -20.86
CA HIS A 86 7.19 -5.29 -21.66
C HIS A 86 8.58 -5.75 -21.23
#